data_AF-A0A1H6E2H2-F1
#
_entry.id   AF-A0A1H6E2H2-F1
#
_cell.length_a   1.000
_cell.length_b   1.000
_cell.length_c   1.000
_cell.angle_alpha   90.00
_cell.angle_beta   90.00
_cell.angle_gamma   90.00
#
_symmetry.space_group_name_H-M   'P 1'
#
loop_
_entity.id
_entity.type
_entity.pdbx_description
1 polymer ?
#
loop_
_entity_poly.entity_id
_entity_poly.type
_entity_poly.pdbx_seq_one_letter_code
_entity_poly.pdbx_strand_id
1 'polypeptide(L)'
;MDTEAASSSVDRPGEAAFRRGCQAVEAWEWDLAEELFEDAVRVAGPPMLWRVTEAWSSRGQASSWMRRAVASESEPGGITVDPTALEITGGHDLDVQVQNWEIAVRSDDPVRAIVALTAAEPRLLCVFEDGRELSLEDAEELWDEAMFPYSPNFAAVDPEVPRIWMDCKGGVYPHMARTMLRVVADELRKAGVRQAHLFTRPTWDLPED
;
A
#
# COMPACT_ATOMS: atom_id res chain seq x y z
N MET A 1 46.47 14.30 -2.14
CA MET A 1 45.89 14.26 -3.49
C MET A 1 44.91 13.10 -3.44
N ASP A 2 43.78 13.37 -2.78
CA ASP A 2 42.80 12.35 -2.43
C ASP A 2 41.91 12.10 -3.63
N THR A 3 41.86 10.83 -4.02
CA THR A 3 41.07 10.36 -5.14
C THR A 3 39.63 10.25 -4.67
N GLU A 4 38.84 11.24 -5.06
CA GLU A 4 37.39 11.26 -4.94
C GLU A 4 36.83 10.08 -5.74
N ALA A 5 36.49 8.99 -5.04
CA ALA A 5 35.79 7.86 -5.61
C ALA A 5 34.33 8.28 -5.87
N ALA A 6 34.10 8.87 -7.04
CA ALA A 6 32.76 9.02 -7.60
C ALA A 6 32.13 7.62 -7.69
N SER A 7 31.21 7.33 -6.77
CA SER A 7 30.30 6.20 -6.84
C SER A 7 29.47 6.35 -8.11
N SER A 8 29.87 5.67 -9.19
CA SER A 8 29.03 5.54 -10.37
C SER A 8 27.83 4.67 -9.98
N SER A 9 26.70 5.30 -9.70
CA SER A 9 25.40 4.64 -9.71
C SER A 9 25.22 4.04 -11.10
N VAL A 10 25.52 2.76 -11.26
CA VAL A 10 25.09 2.02 -12.44
C VAL A 10 23.58 1.99 -12.35
N ASP A 11 22.92 2.91 -13.05
CA ASP A 11 21.47 2.95 -13.15
C ASP A 11 21.01 1.57 -13.62
N ARG A 12 20.40 0.83 -12.70
CA ARG A 12 19.87 -0.50 -13.01
C ARG A 12 18.88 -0.32 -14.16
N PRO A 13 18.87 -1.18 -15.19
CA PRO A 13 18.07 -0.93 -16.39
C PRO A 13 16.58 -0.66 -16.13
N GLY A 14 15.99 -1.27 -15.10
CA GLY A 14 14.62 -0.98 -14.66
C GLY A 14 14.41 0.44 -14.08
N GLU A 15 15.41 1.01 -13.44
CA GLU A 15 15.38 2.39 -12.92
C GLU A 15 15.42 3.42 -14.06
N ALA A 16 16.21 3.14 -15.09
CA ALA A 16 16.26 3.97 -16.28
C ALA A 16 14.91 3.98 -17.02
N ALA A 17 14.27 2.82 -17.16
CA ALA A 17 12.94 2.71 -17.74
C ALA A 17 11.90 3.45 -16.89
N PHE A 18 11.89 3.27 -15.57
CA PHE A 18 10.99 3.97 -14.65
C PHE A 18 11.09 5.50 -14.77
N ARG A 19 12.30 6.06 -14.70
CA ARG A 19 12.50 7.52 -14.83
C ARG A 19 12.02 8.06 -16.17
N ARG A 20 12.24 7.33 -17.27
CA ARG A 20 11.72 7.71 -18.59
C ARG A 20 10.20 7.62 -18.64
N GLY A 21 9.59 6.64 -17.96
CA GLY A 21 8.14 6.54 -17.80
C GLY A 21 7.57 7.76 -17.08
N CYS A 22 8.18 8.19 -15.98
CA CYS A 22 7.80 9.42 -15.29
C CYS A 22 7.90 10.66 -16.19
N GLN A 23 8.98 10.78 -16.97
CA GLN A 23 9.14 11.88 -17.94
C GLN A 23 8.05 11.86 -19.03
N ALA A 24 7.67 10.68 -19.51
CA ALA A 24 6.58 10.53 -20.47
C ALA A 24 5.22 10.90 -19.85
N VAL A 25 4.98 10.59 -18.57
CA VAL A 25 3.80 11.06 -17.82
C VAL A 25 3.75 12.58 -17.76
N GLU A 26 4.86 13.23 -17.41
CA GLU A 26 4.96 14.71 -17.38
C GLU A 26 4.76 15.34 -18.76
N ALA A 27 5.20 14.65 -19.81
CA ALA A 27 5.05 15.05 -21.21
C ALA A 27 3.69 14.69 -21.83
N TRP A 28 2.78 14.04 -21.08
CA TRP A 28 1.47 13.58 -21.55
C TRP A 28 1.55 12.52 -22.67
N GLU A 29 2.65 11.78 -22.74
CA GLU A 29 2.91 10.69 -23.68
C GLU A 29 2.48 9.34 -23.09
N TRP A 30 1.17 9.15 -22.93
CA TRP A 30 0.61 8.06 -22.11
C TRP A 30 0.95 6.65 -22.55
N ASP A 31 0.84 6.37 -23.85
CA ASP A 31 1.15 5.03 -24.38
C ASP A 31 2.63 4.70 -24.17
N LEU A 32 3.51 5.68 -24.35
CA LEU A 32 4.94 5.53 -24.09
C LEU A 32 5.22 5.33 -22.60
N ALA A 33 4.55 6.08 -21.72
CA ALA A 33 4.69 5.93 -20.28
C ALA A 33 4.32 4.51 -19.83
N GLU A 34 3.20 3.99 -20.32
CA GLU A 34 2.73 2.63 -20.02
C GLU A 34 3.76 1.57 -20.46
N GLU A 35 4.26 1.64 -21.70
CA GLU A 35 5.30 0.73 -22.21
C GLU A 35 6.58 0.78 -21.35
N LEU A 36 7.03 1.98 -20.96
CA LEU A 36 8.22 2.17 -20.15
C LEU A 36 8.06 1.65 -18.73
N PHE A 37 6.86 1.79 -18.14
CA PHE A 37 6.57 1.24 -16.82
C PHE A 37 6.45 -0.28 -16.83
N GLU A 38 5.85 -0.88 -17.87
CA GLU A 38 5.88 -2.33 -18.04
C GLU A 38 7.31 -2.86 -18.16
N ASP A 39 8.16 -2.17 -18.93
CA ASP A 39 9.59 -2.49 -19.03
C ASP A 39 10.30 -2.39 -17.68
N ALA A 40 10.02 -1.33 -16.91
CA ALA A 40 10.58 -1.15 -15.57
C ALA A 40 10.19 -2.29 -14.64
N VAL A 41 8.90 -2.66 -14.60
CA VAL A 41 8.36 -3.74 -13.76
C VAL A 41 8.92 -5.09 -14.18
N ARG A 42 9.01 -5.36 -15.48
CA ARG A 42 9.59 -6.60 -16.01
C ARG A 42 11.04 -6.82 -15.58
N VAL A 43 11.83 -5.74 -15.51
CA VAL A 43 13.26 -5.81 -15.15
C VAL A 43 13.49 -5.76 -13.63
N ALA A 44 12.78 -4.90 -12.92
CA ALA A 44 13.00 -4.64 -11.49
C ALA A 44 12.11 -5.49 -10.56
N GLY A 45 11.06 -6.13 -11.09
CA GLY A 45 10.19 -7.03 -10.37
C GLY A 45 9.11 -6.33 -9.52
N PRO A 46 8.45 -7.08 -8.62
CA PRO A 46 7.27 -6.63 -7.88
C PRO A 46 7.40 -5.30 -7.11
N PRO A 47 8.54 -4.97 -6.46
CA PRO A 47 8.66 -3.69 -5.77
C PRO A 47 8.47 -2.46 -6.67
N MET A 48 8.70 -2.59 -7.98
CA MET A 48 8.51 -1.52 -8.95
C MET A 48 7.02 -1.20 -9.19
N LEU A 49 6.12 -2.17 -9.02
CA LEU A 49 4.67 -1.96 -9.19
C LEU A 49 4.15 -0.83 -8.30
N TRP A 50 4.63 -0.78 -7.05
CA TRP A 50 4.24 0.26 -6.08
C TRP A 50 4.69 1.66 -6.51
N ARG A 51 5.90 1.78 -7.06
CA ARG A 51 6.45 3.05 -7.56
C ARG A 51 5.74 3.53 -8.82
N VAL A 52 5.40 2.60 -9.71
CA VAL A 52 4.60 2.91 -10.91
C VAL A 52 3.19 3.36 -10.50
N THR A 53 2.59 2.68 -9.51
CA THR A 53 1.28 3.09 -8.97
C THR A 53 1.34 4.51 -8.43
N GLU A 54 2.38 4.86 -7.66
CA GLU A 54 2.60 6.21 -7.14
C GLU A 54 2.74 7.26 -8.25
N ALA A 55 3.51 6.97 -9.29
CA ALA A 55 3.66 7.85 -10.45
C ALA A 55 2.33 8.12 -11.16
N TRP A 56 1.37 7.19 -11.07
CA TRP A 56 0.02 7.32 -11.61
C TRP A 56 -1.03 7.83 -10.63
N SER A 57 -0.74 8.01 -9.33
CA SER A 57 -1.74 8.30 -8.27
C SER A 57 -2.63 9.53 -8.51
N SER A 58 -2.21 10.47 -9.36
CA SER A 58 -3.01 11.64 -9.74
C SER A 58 -3.96 11.40 -10.92
N ARG A 59 -4.06 10.16 -11.41
CA ARG A 59 -4.76 9.79 -12.66
C ARG A 59 -5.47 8.44 -12.52
N GLY A 60 -6.48 8.22 -13.37
CA GLY A 60 -7.34 7.04 -13.33
C GLY A 60 -6.65 5.68 -13.56
N GLN A 61 -5.43 5.67 -14.08
CA GLN A 61 -4.67 4.44 -14.33
C GLN A 61 -4.10 3.81 -13.05
N ALA A 62 -4.04 4.56 -11.93
CA ALA A 62 -3.47 4.09 -10.67
C ALA A 62 -4.14 2.80 -10.14
N SER A 63 -5.46 2.67 -10.30
CA SER A 63 -6.23 1.48 -9.87
C SER A 63 -5.65 0.18 -10.46
N SER A 64 -5.37 0.16 -11.77
CA SER A 64 -4.89 -1.04 -12.46
C SER A 64 -3.50 -1.47 -11.99
N TRP A 65 -2.60 -0.50 -11.79
CA TRP A 65 -1.25 -0.72 -11.26
C TRP A 65 -1.29 -1.13 -9.80
N MET A 66 -2.16 -0.50 -9.00
CA MET A 66 -2.35 -0.83 -7.59
C MET A 66 -2.83 -2.26 -7.42
N ARG A 67 -3.81 -2.72 -8.22
CA ARG A 67 -4.30 -4.11 -8.17
C ARG A 67 -3.18 -5.13 -8.39
N ARG A 68 -2.29 -4.85 -9.34
CA ARG A 68 -1.11 -5.70 -9.61
C ARG A 68 -0.13 -5.65 -8.45
N ALA A 69 0.13 -4.46 -7.89
CA ALA A 69 1.03 -4.27 -6.76
C ALA A 69 0.53 -5.02 -5.52
N VAL A 70 -0.75 -4.87 -5.17
CA VAL A 70 -1.44 -5.57 -4.08
C VAL A 70 -1.38 -7.08 -4.27
N ALA A 71 -1.74 -7.57 -5.45
CA ALA A 71 -1.69 -9.01 -5.76
C ALA A 71 -0.27 -9.58 -5.56
N SER A 72 0.77 -8.79 -5.85
CA SER A 72 2.16 -9.20 -5.72
C SER A 72 2.65 -9.39 -4.29
N GLU A 73 1.89 -8.93 -3.29
CA GLU A 73 2.17 -9.18 -1.86
C GLU A 73 1.63 -10.55 -1.39
N SER A 74 0.92 -11.29 -2.24
CA SER A 74 0.44 -12.63 -1.93
C SER A 74 1.57 -13.66 -1.88
N GLU A 75 1.55 -14.54 -0.88
CA GLU A 75 2.46 -15.69 -0.76
C GLU A 75 1.73 -16.99 -1.09
N PRO A 76 2.15 -17.75 -2.12
CA PRO A 76 1.55 -19.04 -2.42
C PRO A 76 1.58 -20.01 -1.24
N GLY A 77 0.41 -20.54 -0.86
CA GLY A 77 0.27 -21.44 0.29
C GLY A 77 0.34 -20.76 1.67
N GLY A 78 0.45 -19.43 1.71
CA GLY A 78 0.51 -18.60 2.91
C GLY A 78 -0.61 -17.58 2.99
N ILE A 79 -0.26 -16.35 3.37
CA ILE A 79 -1.19 -15.22 3.39
C ILE A 79 -1.31 -14.65 1.98
N THR A 80 -2.54 -14.52 1.51
CA THR A 80 -2.86 -13.96 0.19
C THR A 80 -3.64 -12.66 0.34
N VAL A 81 -3.58 -11.81 -0.67
CA VAL A 81 -4.23 -10.50 -0.68
C VAL A 81 -5.09 -10.40 -1.94
N ASP A 82 -6.36 -10.08 -1.77
CA ASP A 82 -7.26 -9.76 -2.87
C ASP A 82 -6.73 -8.53 -3.62
N PRO A 83 -6.64 -8.54 -4.96
CA PRO A 83 -6.14 -7.40 -5.73
C PRO A 83 -6.87 -6.08 -5.45
N THR A 84 -8.13 -6.11 -5.00
CA THR A 84 -8.89 -4.89 -4.69
C THR A 84 -8.73 -4.43 -3.23
N ALA A 85 -7.88 -5.09 -2.44
CA ALA A 85 -7.62 -4.68 -1.06
C ALA A 85 -7.01 -3.27 -1.04
N LEU A 86 -7.65 -2.37 -0.30
CA LEU A 86 -7.32 -0.94 -0.21
C LEU A 86 -7.26 -0.23 -1.57
N GLU A 87 -7.97 -0.72 -2.58
CA GLU A 87 -7.91 -0.13 -3.93
C GLU A 87 -8.43 1.32 -3.95
N ILE A 88 -7.68 2.20 -4.61
CA ILE A 88 -8.16 3.53 -5.00
C ILE A 88 -9.16 3.36 -6.16
N THR A 89 -10.46 3.54 -5.89
CA THR A 89 -11.56 3.29 -6.83
C THR A 89 -12.11 4.55 -7.54
N GLY A 90 -11.70 5.74 -7.10
CA GLY A 90 -12.15 7.02 -7.66
C GLY A 90 -11.02 8.07 -7.72
N GLY A 91 -11.32 9.23 -8.31
CA GLY A 91 -10.36 10.32 -8.51
C GLY A 91 -10.04 10.66 -9.98
N HIS A 92 -10.94 10.32 -10.92
CA HIS A 92 -10.84 10.86 -12.28
C HIS A 92 -11.09 12.38 -12.26
N ASP A 93 -10.30 13.15 -13.03
CA ASP A 93 -10.55 14.56 -13.33
C ASP A 93 -10.83 15.48 -12.11
N LEU A 94 -9.98 15.38 -11.06
CA LEU A 94 -10.04 16.21 -9.83
C LEU A 94 -11.15 15.83 -8.83
N ASP A 95 -11.84 14.70 -9.00
CA ASP A 95 -12.78 14.20 -8.00
C ASP A 95 -12.07 13.70 -6.73
N VAL A 96 -12.83 13.69 -5.63
CA VAL A 96 -12.39 13.15 -4.33
C VAL A 96 -12.00 11.67 -4.52
N GLN A 97 -10.82 11.28 -4.04
CA GLN A 97 -10.41 9.87 -4.04
C GLN A 97 -11.43 9.05 -3.25
N VAL A 98 -12.05 8.06 -3.90
CA VAL A 98 -12.95 7.11 -3.25
C VAL A 98 -12.18 5.83 -2.99
N GLN A 99 -12.10 5.44 -1.73
CA GLN A 99 -11.39 4.24 -1.30
C GLN A 99 -12.07 3.72 -0.03
N ASN A 100 -12.11 2.40 0.13
CA ASN A 100 -12.49 1.80 1.40
C ASN A 100 -11.22 1.49 2.21
N TRP A 101 -11.20 1.99 3.44
CA TRP A 101 -10.08 1.93 4.38
C TRP A 101 -10.23 0.76 5.36
N GLU A 102 -10.79 -0.36 4.87
CA GLU A 102 -11.05 -1.57 5.63
C GLU A 102 -10.14 -2.71 5.14
N ILE A 103 -9.57 -3.46 6.07
CA ILE A 103 -8.95 -4.77 5.81
C ILE A 103 -9.73 -5.82 6.59
N ALA A 104 -10.38 -6.72 5.86
CA ALA A 104 -11.00 -7.92 6.41
C ALA A 104 -10.10 -9.14 6.16
N VAL A 105 -10.14 -10.11 7.08
CA VAL A 105 -9.33 -11.32 7.04
C VAL A 105 -10.23 -12.54 7.03
N ARG A 106 -10.11 -13.38 6.00
CA ARG A 106 -10.69 -14.72 6.01
C ARG A 106 -9.63 -15.73 6.41
N SER A 107 -9.88 -16.46 7.50
CA SER A 107 -8.97 -17.41 8.14
C SER A 107 -9.77 -18.60 8.67
N ASP A 108 -9.13 -19.76 8.82
CA ASP A 108 -9.71 -20.93 9.52
C ASP A 108 -9.72 -20.75 11.05
N ASP A 109 -8.93 -19.81 11.57
CA ASP A 109 -8.93 -19.37 12.97
C ASP A 109 -9.26 -17.86 13.05
N PRO A 110 -10.56 -17.49 13.06
CA PRO A 110 -10.98 -16.09 13.11
C PRO A 110 -10.64 -15.41 14.44
N VAL A 111 -10.58 -16.16 15.56
CA VAL A 111 -10.23 -15.61 16.87
C VAL A 111 -8.78 -15.16 16.88
N ARG A 112 -7.85 -15.98 16.36
CA ARG A 112 -6.46 -15.54 16.19
C ARG A 112 -6.30 -14.41 15.20
N ALA A 113 -7.12 -14.39 14.14
CA ALA A 113 -7.10 -13.27 13.20
C ALA A 113 -7.51 -11.96 13.88
N ILE A 114 -8.53 -11.96 14.74
CA ILE A 114 -8.91 -10.79 15.56
C ILE A 114 -7.74 -10.37 16.46
N VAL A 115 -7.11 -11.31 17.19
CA VAL A 115 -5.94 -11.01 18.04
C VAL A 115 -4.80 -10.38 17.23
N ALA A 116 -4.52 -10.90 16.03
CA ALA A 116 -3.51 -10.34 15.14
C ALA A 116 -3.87 -8.92 14.69
N LEU A 117 -5.13 -8.67 14.33
CA LEU A 117 -5.58 -7.33 13.96
C LEU A 117 -5.50 -6.35 15.13
N THR A 118 -5.82 -6.79 16.35
CA THR A 118 -5.66 -5.96 17.57
C THR A 118 -4.19 -5.59 17.79
N ALA A 119 -3.26 -6.49 17.49
CA ALA A 119 -1.82 -6.19 17.54
C ALA A 119 -1.36 -5.28 16.38
N ALA A 120 -2.02 -5.36 15.21
CA ALA A 120 -1.73 -4.51 14.06
C ALA A 120 -2.24 -3.07 14.24
N GLU A 121 -3.37 -2.88 14.94
CA GLU A 121 -4.05 -1.59 15.12
C GLU A 121 -3.10 -0.42 15.47
N PRO A 122 -2.28 -0.47 16.55
CA PRO A 122 -1.38 0.64 16.87
C PRO A 122 -0.26 0.82 15.83
N ARG A 123 0.18 -0.25 15.16
CA ARG A 123 1.22 -0.18 14.11
C ARG A 123 0.70 0.52 12.87
N LEU A 124 -0.56 0.29 12.49
CA LEU A 124 -1.17 0.91 11.30
C LEU A 124 -1.28 2.43 11.43
N LEU A 125 -1.51 2.94 12.65
CA LEU A 125 -1.48 4.39 12.92
C LEU A 125 -0.08 5.01 12.70
N CYS A 126 0.97 4.20 12.83
CA CYS A 126 2.37 4.60 12.65
C CYS A 126 2.90 4.34 11.22
N VAL A 127 2.01 4.04 10.26
CA VAL A 127 2.37 3.92 8.84
C VAL A 127 2.07 5.23 8.14
N PHE A 128 3.10 5.83 7.56
CA PHE A 128 3.02 7.12 6.88
C PHE A 128 2.75 6.99 5.39
N GLU A 129 2.37 8.09 4.73
CA GLU A 129 2.00 8.16 3.31
C GLU A 129 3.10 7.64 2.37
N ASP A 130 4.37 7.81 2.75
CA ASP A 130 5.55 7.33 2.02
C ASP A 130 5.86 5.83 2.26
N GLY A 131 5.03 5.16 3.07
CA GLY A 131 5.15 3.74 3.40
C GLY A 131 6.13 3.41 4.52
N ARG A 132 6.74 4.40 5.19
CA ARG A 132 7.51 4.12 6.40
C ARG A 132 6.59 3.71 7.54
N GLU A 133 6.95 2.62 8.21
CA GLU A 133 6.42 2.29 9.53
C GLU A 133 7.42 2.76 10.57
N LEU A 134 6.98 3.56 11.52
CA LEU A 134 7.80 4.03 12.63
C LEU A 134 7.42 3.34 13.94
N SER A 135 8.32 3.43 14.92
CA SER A 135 7.92 3.13 16.30
C SER A 135 6.90 4.17 16.78
N LEU A 136 6.13 3.82 17.82
CA LEU A 136 5.17 4.77 18.40
C LEU A 136 5.89 6.02 18.91
N GLU A 137 7.06 5.86 19.54
CA GLU A 137 7.88 6.98 20.04
C GLU A 137 8.32 7.92 18.90
N ASP A 138 8.89 7.37 17.82
CA ASP A 138 9.31 8.17 16.66
C ASP A 138 8.10 8.83 15.94
N ALA A 139 6.94 8.17 15.94
CA ALA A 139 5.72 8.72 15.33
C ALA A 139 5.15 9.88 16.17
N GLU A 140 5.15 9.75 17.50
CA GLU A 140 4.73 10.81 18.42
C GLU A 140 5.61 12.07 18.27
N GLU A 141 6.93 11.90 18.15
CA GLU A 141 7.85 13.02 17.90
C GLU A 141 7.53 13.77 16.60
N LEU A 142 7.19 13.05 15.53
CA LEU A 142 6.84 13.68 14.26
C LEU A 142 5.49 14.39 14.30
N TRP A 143 4.48 13.86 15.00
CA TRP A 143 3.16 14.48 15.09
C TRP A 143 3.18 15.83 15.82
N ASP A 144 4.18 16.08 16.66
CA ASP A 144 4.39 17.37 17.32
C ASP A 144 5.03 18.43 16.39
N GLU A 145 5.50 18.05 15.20
CA GLU A 145 6.04 18.98 14.21
C GLU A 145 4.95 19.75 13.46
N ALA A 146 5.26 21.00 13.06
CA ALA A 146 4.31 21.86 12.36
C ALA A 146 3.91 21.35 10.97
N MET A 147 4.73 20.50 10.35
CA MET A 147 4.46 19.82 9.09
C MET A 147 4.85 18.34 9.22
N PHE A 148 3.95 17.56 9.80
CA PHE A 148 4.15 16.13 9.93
C PHE A 148 3.72 15.39 8.65
N PRO A 149 4.43 14.31 8.25
CA PRO A 149 4.01 13.46 7.15
C PRO A 149 2.67 12.81 7.48
N TYR A 150 1.83 12.61 6.48
CA TYR A 150 0.47 12.10 6.69
C TYR A 150 0.44 10.64 7.18
N SER A 151 -0.46 10.31 8.11
CA SER A 151 -0.76 8.95 8.62
C SER A 151 -2.26 8.82 8.95
N PRO A 152 -2.80 7.62 9.25
CA PRO A 152 -4.21 7.46 9.62
C PRO A 152 -4.52 8.20 10.92
N ASN A 153 -5.73 8.78 11.02
CA ASN A 153 -6.16 9.46 12.25
C ASN A 153 -6.70 8.49 13.30
N PHE A 154 -7.21 7.34 12.84
CA PHE A 154 -7.87 6.36 13.69
C PHE A 154 -7.81 4.98 13.04
N ALA A 155 -7.80 3.95 13.86
CA ALA A 155 -7.95 2.55 13.47
C ALA A 155 -8.74 1.83 14.56
N ALA A 156 -9.61 0.89 14.18
CA ALA A 156 -10.35 0.07 15.14
C ALA A 156 -10.62 -1.32 14.59
N VAL A 157 -10.37 -2.31 15.42
CA VAL A 157 -10.74 -3.71 15.19
C VAL A 157 -12.17 -3.98 15.61
N ASP A 158 -12.91 -4.70 14.76
CA ASP A 158 -14.18 -5.28 15.13
C ASP A 158 -13.97 -6.52 16.02
N PRO A 159 -14.51 -6.57 17.24
CA PRO A 159 -14.25 -7.68 18.17
C PRO A 159 -14.99 -8.96 17.80
N GLU A 160 -15.98 -8.91 16.90
CA GLU A 160 -16.82 -10.06 16.53
C GLU A 160 -16.43 -10.66 15.18
N VAL A 161 -15.83 -9.86 14.29
CA VAL A 161 -15.35 -10.30 12.99
C VAL A 161 -13.91 -9.85 12.75
N PRO A 162 -13.05 -10.69 12.13
CA PRO A 162 -11.65 -10.35 11.87
C PRO A 162 -11.52 -9.26 10.80
N ARG A 163 -11.72 -8.02 11.24
CA ARG A 163 -11.76 -6.81 10.42
C ARG A 163 -11.15 -5.65 11.19
N ILE A 164 -10.41 -4.81 10.47
CA ILE A 164 -9.95 -3.51 10.94
C ILE A 164 -10.39 -2.41 9.98
N TRP A 165 -10.92 -1.32 10.53
CA TRP A 165 -11.28 -0.11 9.80
C TRP A 165 -10.33 1.03 10.17
N MET A 166 -10.02 1.92 9.23
CA MET A 166 -9.13 3.06 9.43
C MET A 166 -9.78 4.36 8.94
N ASP A 167 -9.49 5.50 9.59
CA ASP A 167 -9.86 6.84 9.11
C ASP A 167 -8.67 7.51 8.40
N CYS A 168 -8.67 7.42 7.07
CA CYS A 168 -7.64 7.99 6.21
C CYS A 168 -8.18 9.18 5.41
N LYS A 169 -8.45 10.33 6.06
CA LYS A 169 -8.87 11.61 5.43
C LYS A 169 -8.33 11.92 4.01
N GLY A 170 -7.07 11.60 3.72
CA GLY A 170 -6.42 11.87 2.43
C GLY A 170 -6.35 10.67 1.47
N GLY A 171 -6.78 9.49 1.91
CA GLY A 171 -6.60 8.21 1.24
C GLY A 171 -5.43 7.40 1.79
N VAL A 172 -5.40 6.11 1.47
CA VAL A 172 -4.28 5.21 1.68
C VAL A 172 -3.45 5.21 0.40
N TYR A 173 -2.31 5.91 0.45
CA TYR A 173 -1.37 6.03 -0.65
C TYR A 173 -0.73 4.68 -1.00
N PRO A 174 -0.20 4.48 -2.21
CA PRO A 174 0.30 3.16 -2.64
C PRO A 174 1.34 2.57 -1.68
N HIS A 175 2.34 3.35 -1.28
CA HIS A 175 3.39 2.88 -0.37
C HIS A 175 2.87 2.64 1.06
N MET A 176 1.94 3.46 1.53
CA MET A 176 1.21 3.26 2.77
C MET A 176 0.40 1.94 2.75
N ALA A 177 -0.37 1.69 1.69
CA ALA A 177 -1.17 0.47 1.52
C ALA A 177 -0.29 -0.78 1.55
N ARG A 178 0.85 -0.75 0.84
CA ARG A 178 1.84 -1.82 0.86
C ARG A 178 2.27 -2.17 2.29
N THR A 179 2.65 -1.16 3.06
CA THR A 179 3.16 -1.36 4.41
C THR A 179 2.05 -1.82 5.35
N MET A 180 0.84 -1.27 5.25
CA MET A 180 -0.31 -1.71 6.03
C MET A 180 -0.65 -3.20 5.80
N LEU A 181 -0.68 -3.64 4.54
CA LEU A 181 -0.91 -5.04 4.20
C LEU A 181 0.17 -5.96 4.79
N ARG A 182 1.43 -5.51 4.78
CA ARG A 182 2.54 -6.24 5.40
C ARG A 182 2.46 -6.31 6.91
N VAL A 183 2.08 -5.20 7.58
CA VAL A 183 1.84 -5.16 9.02
C VAL A 183 0.79 -6.20 9.41
N VAL A 184 -0.35 -6.23 8.70
CA VAL A 184 -1.41 -7.22 8.96
C VAL A 184 -0.91 -8.65 8.71
N ALA A 185 -0.22 -8.90 7.60
CA ALA A 185 0.33 -10.21 7.30
C ALA A 185 1.34 -10.67 8.37
N ASP A 186 2.21 -9.78 8.85
CA ASP A 186 3.20 -10.08 9.88
C ASP A 186 2.54 -10.40 11.23
N GLU A 187 1.54 -9.65 11.65
CA GLU A 187 0.83 -9.94 12.90
C GLU A 187 0.03 -11.24 12.80
N LEU A 188 -0.56 -11.56 11.65
CA LEU A 188 -1.18 -12.87 11.42
C LEU A 188 -0.16 -14.00 11.60
N ARG A 189 1.03 -13.88 11.00
CA ARG A 189 2.10 -14.87 11.17
C ARG A 189 2.54 -14.99 12.63
N LYS A 190 2.70 -13.88 13.35
CA LYS A 190 3.07 -13.86 14.78
C LYS A 190 2.00 -14.53 15.65
N ALA A 191 0.72 -14.34 15.34
CA ALA A 191 -0.39 -15.02 16.00
C ALA A 191 -0.48 -16.53 15.65
N GLY A 192 0.31 -16.99 14.68
CA GLY A 192 0.36 -18.38 14.24
C GLY A 192 -0.63 -18.71 13.11
N VAL A 193 -1.30 -17.71 12.53
CA VAL A 193 -2.13 -17.88 11.34
C VAL A 193 -1.21 -18.07 10.14
N ARG A 194 -1.25 -19.27 9.54
CA ARG A 194 -0.37 -19.64 8.42
C ARG A 194 -1.00 -19.42 7.06
N GLN A 195 -2.33 -19.48 6.99
CA GLN A 195 -3.10 -19.30 5.76
C GLN A 195 -4.24 -18.34 6.05
N ALA A 196 -4.31 -17.26 5.27
CA ALA A 196 -5.37 -16.27 5.36
C ALA A 196 -5.53 -15.56 4.02
N HIS A 197 -6.66 -14.90 3.86
CA HIS A 197 -6.94 -14.06 2.71
C HIS A 197 -7.38 -12.67 3.18
N LEU A 198 -6.59 -11.65 2.84
CA LEU A 198 -6.88 -10.24 3.12
C LEU A 198 -7.70 -9.66 1.98
N PHE A 199 -8.74 -8.89 2.29
CA PHE A 199 -9.59 -8.26 1.29
C PHE A 199 -10.24 -6.99 1.86
N THR A 200 -10.78 -6.15 0.97
CA THR A 200 -11.60 -5.00 1.36
C THR A 200 -13.02 -5.26 0.89
N ARG A 201 -14.01 -5.12 1.77
CA ARG A 201 -15.42 -5.25 1.35
C ARG A 201 -15.82 -4.05 0.50
N PRO A 202 -16.61 -4.20 -0.56
CA PRO A 202 -17.22 -3.04 -1.18
C PRO A 202 -18.13 -2.35 -0.15
N THR A 203 -18.07 -1.02 -0.06
CA THR A 203 -18.88 -0.20 0.86
C THR A 203 -20.39 -0.32 0.64
N TRP A 204 -20.83 -0.98 -0.45
CA TRP A 204 -22.23 -1.17 -0.83
C TRP A 204 -22.82 -2.53 -0.42
N ASP A 205 -22.03 -3.45 0.14
CA ASP A 205 -22.49 -4.77 0.63
C ASP A 205 -22.75 -4.75 2.15
N LEU A 206 -23.44 -3.73 2.65
CA LEU A 206 -24.09 -3.85 3.95
C LEU A 206 -25.47 -4.51 3.72
N PRO A 207 -25.82 -5.60 4.43
CA PRO A 207 -27.20 -6.03 4.46
C PRO A 207 -28.06 -4.86 4.96
N GLU A 208 -29.13 -4.54 4.23
CA GLU A 208 -30.19 -3.68 4.75
C GLU A 208 -30.76 -4.39 6.00
N ASP A 209 -30.58 -3.77 7.17
CA ASP A 209 -31.39 -4.07 8.36
C ASP A 209 -32.81 -3.51 8.19
#